data_AF-Q2Y4U8-F1
#
_entry.id   AF-Q2Y4U8-F1
#
_cell.length_a   1.000
_cell.length_b   1.000
_cell.length_c   1.000
_cell.angle_alpha   90.00
_cell.angle_beta   90.00
_cell.angle_gamma   90.00
#
_symmetry.space_group_name_H-M   'P 1'
#
loop_
_entity.id
_entity.type
_entity.pdbx_description
1 polymer ?
#
loop_
_entity_poly.entity_id
_entity_poly.type
_entity_poly.pdbx_seq_one_letter_code
_entity_poly.pdbx_strand_id
1 'polypeptide(L)'
;MLDTQKATSEVEGAKKTRVMQRMNFSLKDSFKKRRCRTDIIVDILLVARGKAKKTRIVYKADLNFRMLEEYLPHLVDKGLIENTDGEYKTTEKGEEFLTDYQKMKEMLK
;
A
#
# COMPACT_ATOMS: atom_id res chain seq x y z
N MET A 1 40.23 31.39 31.55
CA MET A 1 39.06 32.13 31.07
C MET A 1 38.33 31.17 30.14
N LEU A 2 37.52 30.24 30.68
CA LEU A 2 36.15 30.45 31.18
C LEU A 2 35.31 31.15 30.11
N ASP A 3 34.44 30.41 29.44
CA ASP A 3 32.97 30.39 29.72
C ASP A 3 32.33 31.64 29.11
N THR A 4 31.14 31.68 28.56
CA THR A 4 29.89 30.97 28.82
C THR A 4 28.98 31.45 27.65
N GLN A 5 28.17 30.57 27.04
CA GLN A 5 26.70 30.63 27.11
C GLN A 5 26.05 31.90 26.49
N LYS A 6 24.89 31.87 25.85
CA LYS A 6 23.81 30.88 25.82
C LYS A 6 22.82 31.35 24.74
N ALA A 7 22.15 30.37 24.14
CA ALA A 7 20.68 30.23 23.98
C ALA A 7 19.86 31.46 23.54
N THR A 8 18.84 31.31 22.70
CA THR A 8 17.70 30.39 22.85
C THR A 8 16.92 30.31 21.54
N SER A 9 16.57 29.10 21.08
CA SER A 9 15.17 28.70 20.87
C SER A 9 15.12 27.23 20.47
N GLU A 10 15.14 26.39 21.50
CA GLU A 10 14.49 25.09 21.50
C GLU A 10 12.97 25.30 21.40
N VAL A 11 12.32 24.58 20.49
CA VAL A 11 11.00 23.93 20.59
C VAL A 11 10.87 23.13 19.28
N GLU A 12 11.23 21.85 19.20
CA GLU A 12 10.61 20.68 19.83
C GLU A 12 9.10 20.56 19.53
N GLY A 13 8.74 19.46 18.86
CA GLY A 13 7.36 19.00 18.68
C GLY A 13 6.98 18.84 17.20
N ALA A 14 6.60 17.69 16.68
CA ALA A 14 6.43 16.40 17.31
C ALA A 14 6.33 15.35 16.18
N LYS A 15 7.03 14.22 16.38
CA LYS A 15 6.78 12.91 15.76
C LYS A 15 7.11 12.78 14.26
N LYS A 16 8.40 12.57 13.98
CA LYS A 16 8.78 11.48 13.06
C LYS A 16 8.25 10.18 13.66
N THR A 17 6.98 9.84 13.38
CA THR A 17 6.35 8.64 13.91
C THR A 17 6.95 7.41 13.24
N ARG A 18 7.99 6.88 13.89
CA ARG A 18 8.33 5.50 14.27
C ARG A 18 7.29 4.38 14.06
N VAL A 19 6.48 4.40 13.00
CA VAL A 19 5.50 3.35 12.66
C VAL A 19 5.59 2.89 11.19
N MET A 20 6.42 3.54 10.35
CA MET A 20 6.53 3.15 8.93
C MET A 20 7.60 2.08 8.66
N GLN A 21 7.85 1.20 9.64
CA GLN A 21 8.81 0.09 9.56
C GLN A 21 8.23 -1.27 9.96
N ARG A 22 6.90 -1.41 10.10
CA ARG A 22 6.25 -2.69 10.38
C ARG A 22 5.17 -3.00 9.35
N MET A 23 5.60 -3.25 8.11
CA MET A 23 4.91 -4.16 7.19
C MET A 23 5.79 -4.51 5.96
N ASN A 24 7.09 -4.68 6.17
CA ASN A 24 7.86 -5.62 5.33
C ASN A 24 7.53 -7.06 5.78
N PHE A 25 6.24 -7.39 5.89
CA PHE A 25 5.82 -8.75 6.21
C PHE A 25 5.92 -9.56 4.93
N SER A 26 7.11 -10.12 4.74
CA SER A 26 7.42 -11.29 3.91
C SER A 26 6.48 -11.53 2.71
N LEU A 27 6.79 -10.90 1.58
CA LEU A 27 6.32 -11.34 0.26
C LEU A 27 7.45 -11.94 -0.58
N LYS A 28 8.50 -12.46 0.07
CA LYS A 28 9.51 -13.30 -0.57
C LYS A 28 9.48 -14.68 0.07
N ASP A 29 8.32 -15.33 0.00
CA ASP A 29 8.30 -16.79 0.12
C ASP A 29 8.65 -17.39 -1.26
N SER A 30 9.79 -18.04 -1.24
CA SER A 30 10.57 -18.60 -2.32
C SER A 30 9.93 -19.85 -2.90
N PHE A 31 9.00 -19.68 -3.83
CA PHE A 31 8.87 -20.52 -5.03
C PHE A 31 8.38 -19.59 -6.12
N LYS A 32 8.85 -19.76 -7.36
CA LYS A 32 8.47 -18.96 -8.53
C LYS A 32 7.01 -19.25 -8.92
N LYS A 33 6.08 -19.05 -7.99
CA LYS A 33 4.65 -19.29 -8.12
C LYS A 33 4.12 -18.18 -9.03
N ARG A 34 3.46 -18.57 -10.11
CA ARG A 34 2.79 -17.62 -11.00
C ARG A 34 1.84 -16.76 -10.14
N ARG A 35 1.94 -15.43 -10.23
CA ARG A 35 0.97 -14.52 -9.62
C ARG A 35 -0.43 -14.95 -10.05
N CYS A 36 -1.28 -15.27 -9.09
CA CYS A 36 -2.68 -15.54 -9.38
C CYS A 36 -3.47 -14.24 -9.44
N ARG A 37 -4.71 -14.29 -9.96
CA ARG A 37 -5.57 -13.10 -10.10
C ARG A 37 -5.78 -12.39 -8.76
N THR A 38 -5.94 -13.15 -7.68
CA THR A 38 -6.12 -12.60 -6.33
C THR A 38 -4.87 -11.86 -5.85
N ASP A 39 -3.68 -12.36 -6.14
CA ASP A 39 -2.42 -11.67 -5.79
C ASP A 39 -2.32 -10.31 -6.48
N ILE A 40 -2.70 -10.26 -7.77
CA ILE A 40 -2.74 -9.00 -8.54
C ILE A 40 -3.70 -8.00 -7.90
N ILE A 41 -4.89 -8.45 -7.49
CA ILE A 41 -5.88 -7.60 -6.83
C ILE A 41 -5.31 -7.05 -5.51
N VAL A 42 -4.72 -7.92 -4.68
CA VAL A 42 -4.11 -7.55 -3.40
C VAL A 42 -2.99 -6.52 -3.61
N ASP A 43 -2.11 -6.72 -4.59
CA ASP A 43 -1.03 -5.78 -4.91
C ASP A 43 -1.58 -4.41 -5.31
N ILE A 44 -2.61 -4.35 -6.17
CA ILE A 44 -3.25 -3.10 -6.57
C ILE A 44 -3.85 -2.38 -5.34
N LEU A 45 -4.60 -3.09 -4.51
CA LEU A 45 -5.24 -2.53 -3.31
C LEU A 45 -4.21 -2.03 -2.30
N LEU A 46 -3.09 -2.75 -2.11
CA LEU A 46 -2.02 -2.33 -1.22
C LEU A 46 -1.36 -1.03 -1.70
N VAL A 47 -1.15 -0.88 -3.00
CA VAL A 47 -0.57 0.34 -3.58
C VAL A 47 -1.56 1.51 -3.50
N ALA A 48 -2.85 1.25 -3.68
CA ALA A 48 -3.90 2.26 -3.69
C ALA A 48 -4.34 2.72 -2.28
N ARG A 49 -3.92 2.08 -1.18
CA ARG A 49 -4.25 2.52 0.20
C ARG A 49 -3.99 4.00 0.46
N GLY A 50 -2.89 4.52 -0.08
CA GLY A 50 -2.45 5.90 0.11
C GLY A 50 -2.83 6.87 -1.02
N LYS A 51 -3.79 6.51 -1.87
CA LYS A 51 -4.10 7.21 -3.13
C LYS A 51 -2.94 7.09 -4.14
N ALA A 52 -3.23 6.57 -5.33
CA ALA A 52 -2.22 6.28 -6.34
C ALA A 52 -2.73 6.51 -7.76
N LYS A 53 -1.89 7.16 -8.59
CA LYS A 53 -2.10 7.24 -10.04
C LYS A 53 -1.81 5.89 -10.69
N LYS A 54 -2.40 5.64 -11.88
CA LYS A 54 -2.17 4.42 -12.69
C LYS A 54 -0.70 4.04 -12.77
N THR A 55 0.17 4.99 -13.11
CA THR A 55 1.62 4.80 -13.23
C THR A 55 2.25 4.24 -11.96
N ARG A 56 1.87 4.77 -10.78
CA ARG A 56 2.39 4.29 -9.49
C ARG A 56 1.93 2.84 -9.22
N ILE A 57 0.70 2.50 -9.60
CA ILE A 57 0.16 1.15 -9.46
C ILE A 57 0.92 0.18 -10.36
N VAL A 58 1.08 0.50 -11.65
CA VAL A 58 1.87 -0.31 -12.60
C VAL A 58 3.26 -0.64 -12.05
N TYR A 59 4.01 0.39 -11.63
CA TYR A 59 5.37 0.20 -11.14
C TYR A 59 5.47 -0.55 -9.81
N LYS A 60 4.52 -0.35 -8.88
CA LYS A 60 4.59 -0.96 -7.55
C LYS A 60 3.95 -2.34 -7.47
N ALA A 61 2.94 -2.62 -8.29
CA ALA A 61 2.28 -3.92 -8.39
C ALA A 61 2.93 -4.84 -9.44
N ASP A 62 4.02 -4.42 -10.09
CA ASP A 62 4.70 -5.17 -11.15
C ASP A 62 3.73 -5.56 -12.29
N LEU A 63 2.86 -4.64 -12.72
CA LEU A 63 1.88 -4.88 -13.77
C LEU A 63 2.31 -4.22 -15.08
N ASN A 64 1.73 -4.67 -16.20
CA ASN A 64 1.73 -3.88 -17.42
C ASN A 64 0.48 -2.98 -17.46
N PHE A 65 0.50 -1.92 -18.26
CA PHE A 65 -0.62 -0.97 -18.35
C PHE A 65 -1.92 -1.64 -18.79
N ARG A 66 -1.86 -2.54 -19.79
CA ARG A 66 -3.03 -3.25 -20.31
C ARG A 66 -3.74 -4.06 -19.21
N MET A 67 -2.98 -4.83 -18.42
CA MET A 67 -3.49 -5.59 -17.30
C MET A 67 -4.15 -4.64 -16.29
N LEU A 68 -3.47 -3.55 -15.92
CA LEU A 68 -4.07 -2.61 -14.97
C LEU A 68 -5.39 -2.02 -15.50
N GLU A 69 -5.48 -1.70 -16.79
CA GLU A 69 -6.71 -1.21 -17.41
C GLU A 69 -7.84 -2.25 -17.46
N GLU A 70 -7.51 -3.55 -17.50
CA GLU A 70 -8.49 -4.62 -17.33
C GLU A 70 -8.96 -4.73 -15.87
N TYR A 71 -8.08 -4.58 -14.88
CA TYR A 71 -8.44 -4.75 -13.45
C TYR A 71 -9.16 -3.54 -12.85
N LEU A 72 -8.75 -2.30 -13.16
CA LEU A 72 -9.26 -1.10 -12.49
C LEU A 72 -10.78 -0.92 -12.60
N PRO A 73 -11.42 -1.07 -13.78
CA PRO A 73 -12.87 -0.95 -13.89
C PRO A 73 -13.60 -1.98 -13.01
N HIS A 74 -13.12 -3.22 -12.98
CA HIS A 74 -13.72 -4.28 -12.16
C HIS A 74 -13.55 -4.03 -10.66
N LEU A 75 -12.43 -3.45 -10.22
CA LEU A 75 -12.22 -3.11 -8.82
C LEU A 75 -13.08 -1.92 -8.39
N VAL A 76 -13.28 -0.95 -9.28
CA VAL A 76 -14.20 0.19 -9.06
C VAL A 76 -15.65 -0.31 -8.99
N ASP A 77 -16.07 -1.12 -9.94
CA ASP A 77 -17.42 -1.70 -10.00
C ASP A 77 -17.76 -2.52 -8.75
N LYS A 78 -16.79 -3.31 -8.25
CA LYS A 78 -16.93 -4.06 -7.00
C LYS A 78 -16.85 -3.20 -5.74
N GLY A 79 -16.54 -1.90 -5.87
CA GLY A 79 -16.38 -0.98 -4.76
C GLY A 79 -15.16 -1.27 -3.89
N LEU A 80 -14.14 -1.93 -4.42
CA LEU A 80 -12.88 -2.21 -3.71
C LEU A 80 -11.89 -1.03 -3.80
N ILE A 81 -12.01 -0.25 -4.87
CA ILE A 81 -11.28 1.02 -5.04
C ILE A 81 -12.25 2.12 -5.48
N GLU A 82 -11.97 3.34 -5.08
CA GLU A 82 -12.58 4.56 -5.61
C GLU A 82 -11.63 5.21 -6.62
N ASN A 83 -12.18 5.86 -7.65
CA ASN A 83 -11.44 6.71 -8.57
C ASN A 83 -11.89 8.16 -8.38
N THR A 84 -10.93 9.05 -8.16
CA THR A 84 -11.15 10.49 -8.10
C THR A 84 -10.10 11.16 -8.98
N ASP A 85 -10.54 11.76 -10.10
CA ASP A 85 -9.68 12.50 -11.04
C ASP A 85 -8.46 11.72 -11.52
N GLY A 86 -8.63 10.41 -11.77
CA GLY A 86 -7.55 9.53 -12.25
C GLY A 86 -6.59 9.06 -11.14
N GLU A 87 -6.90 9.36 -9.89
CA GLU A 87 -6.25 8.80 -8.72
C GLU A 87 -7.14 7.72 -8.10
N TYR A 88 -6.55 6.57 -7.79
CA TYR A 88 -7.25 5.43 -7.24
C TYR A 88 -6.93 5.29 -5.76
N LYS A 89 -7.95 5.04 -4.94
CA LYS A 89 -7.78 4.81 -3.52
C LYS A 89 -8.54 3.57 -3.07
N THR A 90 -7.98 2.81 -2.16
CA THR A 90 -8.64 1.64 -1.58
C THR A 90 -9.78 2.10 -0.67
N THR A 91 -10.95 1.49 -0.85
CA THR A 91 -12.14 1.76 -0.02
C THR A 91 -12.09 0.94 1.27
N GLU A 92 -13.01 1.21 2.20
CA GLU A 92 -13.19 0.37 3.39
C GLU A 92 -13.44 -1.11 3.04
N LYS A 93 -14.30 -1.37 2.05
CA LYS A 93 -14.54 -2.72 1.52
C LYS A 93 -13.26 -3.36 0.94
N GLY A 94 -12.40 -2.55 0.31
CA GLY A 94 -11.08 -2.99 -0.15
C GLY A 94 -10.14 -3.37 1.00
N GLU A 95 -10.19 -2.66 2.12
CA GLU A 95 -9.43 -2.98 3.32
C GLU A 95 -9.92 -4.26 4.02
N GLU A 96 -11.24 -4.47 4.07
CA GLU A 96 -11.84 -5.73 4.54
C GLU A 96 -11.34 -6.90 3.70
N PHE A 97 -11.37 -6.77 2.37
CA PHE A 97 -10.86 -7.80 1.46
C PHE A 97 -9.38 -8.14 1.72
N LEU A 98 -8.53 -7.12 1.93
CA LEU A 98 -7.12 -7.32 2.25
C LEU A 98 -6.93 -8.04 3.60
N THR A 99 -7.75 -7.69 4.59
CA THR A 99 -7.74 -8.33 5.90
C THR A 99 -8.13 -9.80 5.80
N ASP A 100 -9.19 -10.12 5.04
CA ASP A 100 -9.66 -11.49 4.86
C ASP A 100 -8.68 -12.33 4.04
N TYR A 101 -8.06 -11.74 3.01
CA TYR A 101 -6.98 -12.41 2.27
C TYR A 101 -5.81 -12.77 3.17
N GLN A 102 -5.40 -11.87 4.08
CA GLN A 102 -4.33 -12.14 5.03
C GLN A 102 -4.69 -13.29 5.99
N LYS A 103 -5.90 -13.28 6.57
CA LYS A 103 -6.39 -14.38 7.42
C LYS A 103 -6.40 -15.72 6.68
N MET A 104 -6.92 -15.74 5.45
CA MET A 104 -6.94 -16.96 4.62
C MET A 104 -5.52 -17.50 4.37
N LYS A 105 -4.57 -16.60 4.10
CA LYS A 105 -3.17 -16.99 3.86
C LYS A 105 -2.48 -17.53 5.12
N GLU A 106 -2.85 -17.03 6.30
CA GLU A 106 -2.36 -17.54 7.58
C GLU A 106 -2.92 -18.93 7.92
N MET A 107 -4.17 -19.22 7.56
CA MET A 107 -4.79 -20.54 7.76
C MET A 107 -4.26 -21.62 6.82
N LEU A 108 -3.66 -21.24 5.68
CA LEU A 108 -3.10 -22.14 4.68
C LEU A 108 -1.59 -22.40 4.87
N LYS A 109 -0.99 -21.87 5.94
CA LYS A 109 0.36 -22.22 6.39
C LYS A 109 0.34 -23.49 7.25
#